data_AF-A0A7C7Q8L7-F1
#
_entry.id   AF-A0A7C7Q8L7-F1
#
_cell.length_a   1.000
_cell.length_b   1.000
_cell.length_c   1.000
_cell.angle_alpha   90.00
_cell.angle_beta   90.00
_cell.angle_gamma   90.00
#
_symmetry.space_group_name_H-M   'P 1'
#
loop_
_entity.id
_entity.type
_entity.pdbx_description
1 polymer ?
#
loop_
_entity_poly.entity_id
_entity_poly.type
_entity_poly.pdbx_seq_one_letter_code
_entity_poly.pdbx_strand_id
1 'polypeptide(L)'
;KYPDYWGFPKGHVEPGETNAVAARREILEETGIRDIEFIPGFERTITYEFRRGRETRIQKEVTYFLVQTRTDRVTLSPEHESYTWADVKEAMRLLSYESLKELLWEAHNFILDHL
;
A
#
# COMPACT_ATOMS: atom_id res chain seq x y z
N LYS A 1 10.13 17.52 -1.74
CA LYS A 1 10.56 16.15 -1.41
C LYS A 1 9.53 15.61 -0.42
N TYR A 2 8.84 14.51 -0.74
CA TYR A 2 8.08 13.80 0.29
C TYR A 2 9.08 13.31 1.35
N PRO A 3 8.69 13.24 2.64
CA PRO A 3 9.56 12.61 3.63
C PRO A 3 9.89 11.18 3.18
N ASP A 4 11.10 10.72 3.44
CA ASP A 4 11.50 9.34 3.15
C ASP A 4 10.80 8.44 4.18
N TYR A 5 9.81 7.65 3.76
CA TYR A 5 9.07 6.72 4.63
C TYR A 5 8.78 5.40 3.91
N TRP A 6 8.69 4.32 4.67
CA TRP A 6 8.22 3.02 4.18
C TRP A 6 6.69 2.97 4.17
N GLY A 7 6.13 2.39 3.10
CA GLY A 7 4.70 2.16 2.96
C GLY A 7 4.41 1.07 1.94
N PHE A 8 3.14 0.94 1.56
CA PHE A 8 2.69 0.01 0.54
C PHE A 8 2.42 0.74 -0.80
N PRO A 9 2.46 0.02 -1.94
CA PRO A 9 2.16 0.60 -3.25
C PRO A 9 0.79 1.28 -3.30
N LYS A 10 0.69 2.45 -3.92
CA LYS A 10 -0.56 3.22 -4.03
C LYS A 10 -0.44 4.36 -5.05
N GLY A 11 -1.47 4.52 -5.85
CA GLY A 11 -1.61 5.71 -6.68
C GLY A 11 -3.05 6.17 -6.83
N HIS A 12 -3.29 6.97 -7.86
CA HIS A 12 -4.59 7.61 -8.06
C HIS A 12 -5.53 6.68 -8.81
N VAL A 13 -6.81 6.75 -8.48
CA VAL A 13 -7.86 6.10 -9.28
C VAL A 13 -8.08 6.94 -10.54
N GLU A 14 -7.91 6.32 -11.71
CA GLU A 14 -8.16 7.00 -12.98
C GLU A 14 -9.66 7.00 -13.35
N PRO A 15 -10.10 7.90 -14.25
CA PRO A 15 -11.48 7.96 -14.69
C PRO A 15 -11.99 6.62 -15.22
N GLY A 16 -13.00 6.06 -14.56
CA GLY A 16 -13.62 4.78 -14.93
C GLY A 16 -13.05 3.55 -14.23
N GLU A 17 -12.01 3.70 -13.39
CA GLU A 17 -11.48 2.62 -12.57
C GLU A 17 -12.30 2.41 -11.29
N THR A 18 -12.38 1.16 -10.84
CA THR A 18 -12.69 0.86 -9.43
C THR A 18 -11.40 0.90 -8.61
N ASN A 19 -11.50 1.03 -7.28
CA ASN A 19 -10.33 0.98 -6.39
C ASN A 19 -9.47 -0.28 -6.61
N ALA A 20 -10.09 -1.44 -6.86
CA ALA A 20 -9.38 -2.69 -7.10
C ALA A 20 -8.68 -2.71 -8.47
N VAL A 21 -9.27 -2.08 -9.50
CA VAL A 21 -8.62 -1.94 -10.82
C VAL A 21 -7.41 -1.02 -10.70
N ALA A 22 -7.57 0.14 -10.07
CA ALA A 22 -6.48 1.07 -9.80
C ALA A 22 -5.36 0.40 -8.98
N ALA A 23 -5.68 -0.30 -7.89
CA ALA A 23 -4.69 -1.01 -7.08
C ALA A 23 -3.88 -2.04 -7.89
N ARG A 24 -4.54 -2.81 -8.78
CA ARG A 24 -3.83 -3.76 -9.66
C ARG A 24 -2.89 -3.06 -10.64
N ARG A 25 -3.34 -1.95 -11.25
CA ARG A 25 -2.51 -1.16 -12.17
C ARG A 25 -1.32 -0.55 -11.44
N GLU A 26 -1.54 0.10 -10.30
CA GLU A 26 -0.49 0.76 -9.51
C GLU A 26 0.53 -0.25 -8.96
N ILE A 27 0.10 -1.43 -8.50
CA ILE A 27 1.06 -2.49 -8.12
C ILE A 27 1.95 -2.86 -9.30
N LEU A 28 1.39 -3.02 -10.50
CA LEU A 28 2.18 -3.30 -11.70
C LEU A 28 3.13 -2.15 -12.04
N GLU A 29 2.64 -0.91 -12.04
CA GLU A 29 3.42 0.27 -12.41
C GLU A 29 4.57 0.54 -11.43
N GLU A 30 4.31 0.40 -10.13
CA GLU A 30 5.28 0.70 -9.07
C GLU A 30 6.26 -0.43 -8.77
N THR A 31 5.86 -1.69 -8.99
CA THR A 31 6.64 -2.87 -8.56
C THR A 31 6.98 -3.86 -9.68
N GLY A 32 6.35 -3.74 -10.85
CA GLY A 32 6.48 -4.70 -11.95
C GLY A 32 5.75 -6.04 -11.74
N ILE A 33 5.10 -6.26 -10.59
CA ILE A 33 4.40 -7.50 -10.27
C ILE A 33 3.06 -7.57 -11.01
N ARG A 34 2.80 -8.69 -11.69
CA ARG A 34 1.58 -8.91 -12.51
C ARG A 34 0.66 -9.99 -11.95
N ASP A 35 1.24 -11.02 -11.35
CA ASP A 35 0.58 -12.20 -10.81
C ASP A 35 0.10 -11.93 -9.38
N ILE A 36 -0.85 -11.00 -9.24
CA ILE A 36 -1.53 -10.76 -7.97
C ILE A 36 -2.91 -11.39 -7.94
N GLU A 37 -3.20 -12.04 -6.80
CA GLU A 37 -4.52 -12.52 -6.44
C GLU A 37 -5.00 -11.72 -5.22
N PHE A 38 -6.17 -11.09 -5.31
CA PHE A 38 -6.77 -10.41 -4.18
C PHE A 38 -7.30 -11.43 -3.18
N ILE A 39 -6.99 -11.23 -1.91
CA ILE A 39 -7.58 -12.00 -0.82
C ILE A 39 -8.95 -11.37 -0.52
N PRO A 40 -10.06 -12.07 -0.78
CA PRO A 40 -11.40 -11.51 -0.60
C PRO A 40 -11.69 -11.24 0.88
N GLY A 41 -12.45 -10.17 1.17
CA GLY A 41 -12.87 -9.82 2.53
C GLY A 41 -11.93 -8.87 3.27
N PHE A 42 -10.76 -8.55 2.71
CA PHE A 42 -9.86 -7.55 3.28
C PHE A 42 -9.79 -6.28 2.42
N GLU A 43 -10.44 -5.23 2.89
CA GLU A 43 -10.39 -3.87 2.32
C GLU A 43 -10.41 -2.86 3.49
N ARG A 44 -9.49 -1.90 3.49
CA ARG A 44 -9.37 -0.90 4.54
C ARG A 44 -9.00 0.46 3.98
N THR A 45 -9.71 1.50 4.42
CA THR A 45 -9.42 2.88 4.03
C THR A 45 -8.76 3.63 5.16
N ILE A 46 -7.60 4.22 4.91
CA ILE A 46 -6.94 5.17 5.80
C ILE A 46 -7.23 6.58 5.29
N THR A 47 -7.72 7.44 6.18
CA THR A 47 -7.93 8.86 5.91
C THR A 47 -6.92 9.68 6.72
N TYR A 48 -6.19 10.58 6.07
CA TYR A 48 -5.25 11.47 6.73
C TYR A 48 -5.19 12.83 6.03
N GLU A 49 -4.76 13.85 6.78
CA GLU A 49 -4.55 15.18 6.24
C GLU A 49 -3.05 15.45 6.10
N PHE A 50 -2.66 16.10 4.99
CA PHE A 50 -1.32 16.64 4.84
C PHE A 50 -1.36 18.04 4.28
N ARG A 51 -0.28 18.80 4.50
CA ARG A 51 -0.12 20.15 3.96
C ARG A 51 0.66 20.12 2.66
N ARG A 52 0.10 20.71 1.61
CA ARG A 52 0.81 21.01 0.36
C ARG A 52 1.15 22.50 0.36
N GLY A 53 2.42 22.82 0.57
CA GLY A 53 2.86 24.21 0.75
C GLY A 53 2.42 24.79 2.10
N ARG A 54 2.34 26.13 2.21
CA ARG A 54 2.04 26.82 3.47
C ARG A 54 0.56 26.84 3.85
N GLU A 55 -0.34 26.78 2.87
CA GLU A 55 -1.75 27.12 3.08
C GLU A 55 -2.75 26.00 2.73
N THR A 56 -2.39 25.06 1.86
CA THR A 56 -3.33 24.03 1.42
C THR A 56 -3.27 22.82 2.34
N ARG A 57 -4.34 22.57 3.08
CA ARG A 57 -4.61 21.26 3.69
C ARG A 57 -5.32 20.38 2.67
N ILE A 58 -4.80 19.18 2.47
CA ILE A 58 -5.37 18.17 1.60
C ILE A 58 -5.77 16.99 2.48
N GLN A 59 -7.06 16.67 2.49
CA GLN A 59 -7.55 15.40 3.00
C GLN A 59 -7.31 14.34 1.92
N LYS A 60 -6.68 13.25 2.32
CA LYS A 60 -6.39 12.11 1.45
C LYS A 60 -6.98 10.85 2.04
N GLU A 61 -7.63 10.08 1.19
CA GLU A 61 -8.15 8.75 1.49
C GLU A 61 -7.39 7.75 0.63
N VAL A 62 -6.97 6.64 1.25
CA VAL A 62 -6.27 5.56 0.54
C VAL A 62 -6.90 4.24 0.97
N THR A 63 -7.47 3.54 0.01
CA THR A 63 -8.03 2.20 0.19
C THR A 63 -6.96 1.16 -0.13
N TYR A 64 -6.65 0.31 0.84
CA TYR A 64 -5.71 -0.79 0.73
C TYR A 64 -6.44 -2.13 0.66
N PHE A 65 -5.87 -3.04 -0.13
CA PHE A 65 -6.32 -4.41 -0.30
C PHE A 65 -5.23 -5.37 0.13
N LEU A 66 -5.61 -6.58 0.55
CA LEU A 66 -4.67 -7.67 0.75
C LEU A 66 -4.52 -8.47 -0.54
N VAL A 67 -3.27 -8.69 -0.95
CA VAL A 67 -2.94 -9.45 -2.16
C VAL A 67 -1.88 -10.49 -1.87
N GLN A 68 -1.91 -11.59 -2.61
CA GLN A 68 -0.84 -12.58 -2.65
C GLN A 68 -0.21 -12.64 -4.04
N THR A 69 1.07 -12.96 -4.10
CA THR A 69 1.84 -13.16 -5.34
C THR A 69 2.88 -14.25 -5.14
N ARG A 70 3.30 -14.90 -6.23
CA ARG A 70 4.44 -15.82 -6.22
C ARG A 70 5.72 -15.16 -6.74
N THR A 71 5.63 -13.92 -7.23
CA THR A 71 6.78 -13.14 -7.70
C THR A 71 7.51 -12.50 -6.54
N ASP A 72 8.80 -12.80 -6.41
CA ASP A 72 9.72 -12.22 -5.44
C ASP A 72 10.47 -10.98 -5.98
N ARG A 73 10.72 -10.93 -7.29
CA ARG A 73 11.48 -9.86 -7.92
C ARG A 73 10.62 -8.62 -8.15
N VAL A 74 10.95 -7.54 -7.45
CA VAL A 74 10.39 -6.21 -7.65
C VAL A 74 11.26 -5.41 -8.62
N THR A 75 10.61 -4.71 -9.55
CA THR A 75 11.22 -3.68 -10.40
C THR A 75 10.56 -2.34 -10.06
N LEU A 76 11.28 -1.48 -9.33
CA LEU A 76 10.74 -0.22 -8.85
C LEU A 76 10.53 0.80 -9.97
N SER A 77 9.42 1.53 -9.89
CA SER A 77 9.25 2.78 -10.63
C SER A 77 10.16 3.89 -10.08
N PRO A 78 10.35 5.00 -10.81
CA PRO A 78 11.10 6.17 -10.32
C PRO A 78 10.50 6.85 -9.09
N GLU A 79 9.29 6.46 -8.68
CA GLU A 79 8.62 7.03 -7.49
C GLU A 79 9.18 6.47 -6.16
N HIS A 80 9.91 5.35 -6.23
CA HIS A 80 10.40 4.62 -5.07
C HIS A 80 11.92 4.42 -5.13
N GLU A 81 12.58 4.54 -3.98
CA GLU A 81 14.03 4.41 -3.88
C GLU A 81 14.49 3.01 -3.42
N SER A 82 13.62 2.25 -2.74
CA SER A 82 13.96 0.94 -2.19
C SER A 82 12.73 0.05 -1.98
N TYR A 83 12.96 -1.27 -1.92
CA TYR A 83 11.94 -2.27 -1.57
C TYR A 83 12.54 -3.32 -0.64
N THR A 84 11.68 -3.99 0.12
CA THR A 84 12.05 -5.18 0.88
C THR A 84 10.85 -6.10 1.08
N TRP A 85 11.09 -7.41 1.08
CA TRP A 85 10.15 -8.38 1.61
C TRP A 85 10.47 -8.59 3.09
N ALA A 86 9.49 -8.32 3.95
CA ALA A 86 9.66 -8.32 5.40
C ALA A 86 8.55 -9.15 6.05
N ASP A 87 8.90 -9.87 7.13
CA ASP A 87 7.88 -10.42 8.01
C ASP A 87 7.14 -9.30 8.77
N VAL A 88 6.02 -9.63 9.41
CA VAL A 88 5.18 -8.66 10.12
C VAL A 88 5.97 -7.87 11.18
N LYS A 89 6.91 -8.52 11.89
CA LYS A 89 7.66 -7.90 12.98
C LYS A 89 8.69 -6.91 12.44
N GLU A 90 9.31 -7.21 11.31
CA GLU A 90 10.24 -6.32 10.62
C GLU A 90 9.50 -5.17 9.95
N ALA A 91 8.41 -5.45 9.24
CA ALA A 91 7.61 -4.41 8.59
C ALA A 91 7.04 -3.39 9.60
N MET A 92 6.60 -3.84 10.79
CA MET A 92 6.18 -2.95 11.88
C MET A 92 7.29 -2.01 12.37
N ARG A 93 8.56 -2.39 12.24
CA ARG A 93 9.73 -1.56 12.59
C ARG A 93 10.09 -0.56 11.48
N LEU A 94 9.82 -0.89 10.23
CA LEU A 94 10.07 -0.03 9.07
C LEU A 94 9.01 1.06 8.90
N LEU A 95 7.74 0.72 9.13
CA LEU A 95 6.62 1.64 8.97
C LEU A 95 6.66 2.76 10.01
N SER A 96 6.67 4.01 9.54
CA SER A 96 6.72 5.19 10.41
C SER A 96 5.35 5.65 10.90
N TYR A 97 4.30 5.43 10.10
CA TYR A 97 2.94 5.89 10.42
C TYR A 97 2.17 4.81 11.17
N GLU A 98 1.56 5.19 12.29
CA GLU A 98 0.80 4.26 13.13
C GLU A 98 -0.40 3.66 12.40
N SER A 99 -1.08 4.44 11.55
CA SER A 99 -2.19 3.93 10.73
C SER A 99 -1.75 2.83 9.75
N LEU A 100 -0.52 2.87 9.23
CA LEU A 100 0.01 1.81 8.38
C LEU A 100 0.38 0.56 9.20
N LYS A 101 0.84 0.75 10.44
CA LYS A 101 1.11 -0.36 11.36
C LYS A 101 -0.17 -1.07 11.79
N GLU A 102 -1.20 -0.31 12.13
CA GLU A 102 -2.54 -0.83 12.44
C GLU A 102 -3.11 -1.61 11.24
N LEU A 103 -3.04 -1.04 10.04
CA LEU A 103 -3.43 -1.73 8.80
C LEU A 103 -2.68 -3.05 8.60
N LEU A 104 -1.36 -3.05 8.78
CA LEU A 104 -0.54 -4.26 8.66
C LEU A 104 -0.93 -5.30 9.70
N TRP A 105 -1.20 -4.88 10.94
CA TRP A 105 -1.61 -5.77 12.02
C TRP A 105 -2.99 -6.38 11.76
N GLU A 106 -3.94 -5.59 11.27
CA GLU A 106 -5.26 -6.09 10.84
C GLU A 106 -5.11 -7.11 9.70
N ALA A 107 -4.28 -6.83 8.70
CA ALA A 107 -4.02 -7.76 7.59
C ALA A 107 -3.39 -9.06 8.09
N HIS A 108 -2.45 -8.97 9.03
CA HIS A 108 -1.80 -10.13 9.63
C HIS A 108 -2.79 -11.01 10.40
N ASN A 109 -3.63 -10.42 11.25
CA ASN A 109 -4.66 -11.17 11.98
C ASN A 109 -5.69 -11.78 11.04
N PHE A 110 -6.09 -11.04 9.99
CA PHE A 110 -7.00 -11.57 8.98
C PHE A 110 -6.45 -12.83 8.32
N ILE A 111 -5.15 -12.85 7.98
CA ILE A 111 -4.48 -14.05 7.45
C ILE A 111 -4.54 -15.20 8.46
N LEU A 112 -4.17 -14.97 9.72
CA LEU A 112 -4.16 -16.02 10.75
C LEU A 112 -5.55 -16.61 11.04
N ASP A 113 -6.60 -15.82 10.88
CA ASP A 113 -7.97 -16.24 11.16
C ASP A 113 -8.64 -16.95 9.96
N HIS A 114 -8.13 -16.76 8.73
CA HIS A 114 -8.83 -17.17 7.51
C HIS A 114 -7.99 -18.02 6.53
N LEU A 115 -6.70 -18.24 6.79
CA LEU A 115 -5.79 -19.07 5.98
C LEU A 115 -5.01 -20.06 6.86
#